data_AF-A0A061B970-F1
#
_entry.id   AF-A0A061B970-F1
#
_cell.length_a   1.000
_cell.length_b   1.000
_cell.length_c   1.000
_cell.angle_alpha   90.00
_cell.angle_beta   90.00
_cell.angle_gamma   90.00
#
_symmetry.space_group_name_H-M   'P 1'
#
loop_
_entity.id
_entity.type
_entity.pdbx_description
1 polymer ?
#
loop_
_entity_poly.entity_id
_entity_poly.type
_entity_poly.pdbx_seq_one_letter_code
_entity_poly.pdbx_strand_id
1 'polypeptide(L)'
;MSLPASFSLPSSLSRMSLPSRWRDEALAHPTRTIVFASLALRCLTSLLLLLIFSLVPSFDASAATLSHAVSPYLQPFVRWDTVYFVNIALEGYTHEQRAAFMPGLPGLMRAGGEGIRWLRGGKGVASGDDVVLVGMAATAVATSAAAVVLHRLTVRLFPRQPAFALTTACLFLLAPGRPTLHAVPYTEPFAALFTFLGMLLFYKNRDVLAAVVWALGTTMRAQGVVLGVGFFGWKWVLRRTWDGTLSGRFQRFATGVPIFAALSFLSSLPFLAFQRYVYTLFCSDPSSLRPWCTQGLGFSYGWIQSEYWDVGLFRYWTILQLPNFLLAAPVLALSLAASHSFYRSTFAFTLRSTLPFLPLSLAPPRPSRKSNPSSPLTHPSSPSAALALIPLIHLHTLLTLLLLTTAHVQIILRVCVTNPVFWWYAAELVCSTEGGKKRWGRRWVGYCVVWGTVATGLWAVFLPPA
;
A
#
# COMPACT_ATOMS: atom_id res chain seq x y z
N MET A 1 -35.56 26.31 -58.76
CA MET A 1 -34.11 26.49 -58.91
C MET A 1 -33.43 25.67 -57.82
N SER A 2 -32.85 24.57 -58.24
CA SER A 2 -31.99 23.67 -57.48
C SER A 2 -30.70 24.38 -57.05
N LEU A 3 -30.25 24.16 -55.80
CA LEU A 3 -28.95 23.55 -55.49
C LEU A 3 -28.79 23.34 -53.95
N PRO A 4 -28.08 22.26 -53.54
CA PRO A 4 -27.92 21.79 -52.17
C PRO A 4 -26.55 22.15 -51.56
N ALA A 5 -26.34 21.91 -50.27
CA ALA A 5 -25.11 21.29 -49.73
C ALA A 5 -25.19 21.14 -48.20
N SER A 6 -25.37 19.89 -47.78
CA SER A 6 -25.02 19.38 -46.46
C SER A 6 -23.51 19.48 -46.23
N PHE A 7 -23.08 20.27 -45.24
CA PHE A 7 -21.75 20.13 -44.65
C PHE A 7 -21.82 19.21 -43.43
N SER A 8 -21.69 17.91 -43.70
CA SER A 8 -21.36 16.92 -42.67
C SER A 8 -19.90 17.09 -42.25
N LEU A 9 -19.67 17.59 -41.04
CA LEU A 9 -18.37 17.57 -40.39
C LEU A 9 -17.90 16.11 -40.20
N PRO A 10 -16.65 15.75 -40.55
CA PRO A 10 -16.16 14.38 -40.39
C PRO A 10 -16.11 13.99 -38.91
N SER A 11 -16.84 12.94 -38.55
CA SER A 11 -16.83 12.32 -37.23
C SER A 11 -15.60 11.44 -37.00
N SER A 12 -14.39 11.94 -37.25
CA SER A 12 -13.15 11.15 -37.16
C SER A 12 -12.30 11.38 -35.90
N LEU A 13 -12.70 12.28 -34.99
CA LEU A 13 -11.93 12.55 -33.76
C LEU A 13 -12.39 11.78 -32.51
N SER A 14 -13.05 10.61 -32.67
CA SER A 14 -13.62 9.85 -31.54
C SER A 14 -12.96 8.49 -31.24
N ARG A 15 -11.81 8.13 -31.84
CA ARG A 15 -11.10 6.90 -31.49
C ARG A 15 -9.58 7.06 -31.41
N MET A 16 -9.08 7.68 -30.34
CA MET A 16 -7.81 7.23 -29.77
C MET A 16 -8.07 5.97 -28.93
N SER A 17 -8.45 4.88 -29.59
CA SER A 17 -8.22 3.54 -29.05
C SER A 17 -6.75 3.23 -29.30
N LEU A 18 -5.98 2.96 -28.23
CA LEU A 18 -4.69 2.28 -28.36
C LEU A 18 -4.81 1.18 -29.43
N PRO A 19 -3.91 1.10 -30.43
CA PRO A 19 -4.08 0.14 -31.52
C PRO A 19 -4.24 -1.26 -30.92
N SER A 20 -5.26 -2.01 -31.34
CA SER A 20 -5.65 -3.31 -30.77
C SER A 20 -4.45 -4.24 -30.53
N ARG A 21 -3.49 -4.22 -31.46
CA ARG A 21 -2.22 -4.95 -31.38
C ARG A 21 -1.45 -4.74 -30.08
N TRP A 22 -1.30 -3.50 -29.59
CA TRP A 22 -0.59 -3.21 -28.35
C TRP A 22 -1.30 -3.78 -27.13
N ARG A 23 -2.64 -3.75 -27.15
CA ARG A 23 -3.45 -4.30 -26.07
C ARG A 23 -3.32 -5.82 -26.01
N ASP A 24 -3.37 -6.47 -27.16
CA ASP A 24 -3.27 -7.93 -27.26
C ASP A 24 -1.87 -8.41 -26.87
N GLU A 25 -0.82 -7.72 -27.30
CA GLU A 25 0.57 -8.00 -26.90
C GLU A 25 0.78 -7.80 -25.39
N ALA A 26 0.21 -6.72 -24.84
CA ALA A 26 0.31 -6.44 -23.41
C ALA A 26 -0.38 -7.52 -22.55
N LEU A 27 -1.50 -8.07 -23.04
CA LEU A 27 -2.21 -9.18 -22.40
C LEU A 27 -1.49 -10.52 -22.56
N ALA A 28 -0.77 -10.72 -23.67
CA ALA A 28 0.05 -11.92 -23.90
C ALA A 28 1.29 -11.93 -22.99
N HIS A 29 1.88 -10.76 -22.73
CA HIS A 29 3.09 -10.61 -21.91
C HIS A 29 2.90 -9.59 -20.77
N PRO A 30 2.02 -9.87 -19.79
CA PRO A 30 1.66 -8.91 -18.75
C PRO A 30 2.84 -8.57 -17.84
N THR A 31 3.68 -9.55 -17.50
CA THR A 31 4.88 -9.30 -16.66
C THR A 31 5.84 -8.33 -17.34
N ARG A 32 6.14 -8.52 -18.64
CA ARG A 32 7.03 -7.63 -19.40
C ARG A 32 6.45 -6.23 -19.47
N THR A 33 5.15 -6.11 -19.75
CA THR A 33 4.44 -4.82 -19.80
C THR A 33 4.51 -4.09 -18.46
N ILE A 34 4.23 -4.77 -17.36
CA ILE A 34 4.24 -4.19 -16.01
C ILE A 34 5.65 -3.72 -15.64
N VAL A 35 6.68 -4.55 -15.88
CA VAL A 35 8.06 -4.19 -15.57
C VAL A 35 8.51 -3.01 -16.42
N PHE A 36 8.22 -3.01 -17.72
CA PHE A 36 8.53 -1.88 -18.61
C PHE A 36 7.85 -0.59 -18.15
N ALA A 37 6.54 -0.63 -17.85
CA ALA A 37 5.80 0.52 -17.37
C ALA A 37 6.35 1.05 -16.03
N SER A 38 6.72 0.15 -15.11
CA SER A 38 7.35 0.49 -13.82
C SER A 38 8.67 1.22 -14.03
N LEU A 39 9.56 0.68 -14.87
CA LEU A 39 10.86 1.30 -15.18
C LEU A 39 10.72 2.63 -15.92
N ALA A 40 9.79 2.73 -16.86
CA ALA A 40 9.52 3.97 -17.60
C ALA A 40 9.01 5.08 -16.67
N LEU A 41 8.05 4.78 -15.79
CA LEU A 41 7.53 5.74 -14.80
C LEU A 41 8.60 6.14 -13.79
N ARG A 42 9.48 5.21 -13.40
CA ARG A 42 10.67 5.52 -12.59
C ARG A 42 11.60 6.50 -13.26
N CYS A 43 12.03 6.22 -14.49
CA CYS A 43 12.89 7.13 -15.25
C CYS A 43 12.23 8.51 -15.38
N LEU A 44 10.95 8.57 -15.78
CA LEU A 44 10.22 9.82 -15.92
C LEU A 44 10.13 10.60 -14.60
N THR A 45 9.80 9.93 -13.50
CA THR A 45 9.66 10.57 -12.18
C THR A 45 11.00 11.08 -11.67
N SER A 46 12.06 10.30 -11.79
CA SER A 46 13.40 10.70 -11.36
C SER A 46 13.95 11.86 -12.20
N LEU A 47 13.73 11.85 -13.52
CA LEU A 47 14.13 12.95 -14.40
C LEU A 47 13.36 14.23 -14.10
N LEU A 48 12.05 14.13 -13.90
CA LEU A 48 11.22 15.28 -13.51
C LEU A 48 11.64 15.85 -12.16
N LEU A 49 11.94 14.97 -11.19
CA LEU A 49 12.41 15.36 -9.87
C LEU A 49 13.75 16.12 -9.95
N LEU A 50 14.71 15.60 -10.71
CA LEU A 50 16.01 16.27 -10.93
C LEU A 50 15.84 17.61 -11.65
N LEU A 51 14.99 17.66 -12.68
CA LEU A 51 14.72 18.88 -13.45
C LEU A 51 14.08 19.97 -12.59
N ILE A 52 13.06 19.65 -11.79
CA ILE A 52 12.41 20.65 -10.94
C ILE A 52 13.36 21.12 -9.85
N PHE A 53 14.12 20.20 -9.24
CA PHE A 53 15.09 20.55 -8.21
C PHE A 53 16.21 21.47 -8.74
N SER A 54 16.63 21.32 -10.00
CA SER A 54 17.64 22.21 -10.58
C SER A 54 17.09 23.58 -10.99
N LEU A 55 15.78 23.69 -11.25
CA LEU A 55 15.13 24.91 -11.71
C LEU A 55 14.50 25.74 -10.59
N VAL A 56 14.12 25.11 -9.48
CA VAL A 56 13.34 25.75 -8.41
C VAL A 56 14.05 25.58 -7.07
N PRO A 57 14.31 26.65 -6.31
CA PRO A 57 14.93 26.55 -5.00
C PRO A 57 14.04 25.76 -4.02
N SER A 58 14.70 25.08 -3.07
CA SER A 58 14.00 24.39 -1.98
C SER A 58 13.32 25.42 -1.06
N PHE A 59 12.07 25.17 -0.67
CA PHE A 59 11.34 26.01 0.26
C PHE A 59 11.98 26.04 1.66
N ASP A 60 12.48 24.88 2.11
CA ASP A 60 13.27 24.76 3.34
C ASP A 60 14.53 23.96 3.03
N ALA A 61 15.69 24.62 3.10
CA ALA A 61 17.00 23.97 2.94
C ALA A 61 17.51 23.37 4.25
N SER A 62 17.01 23.84 5.39
CA SER A 62 17.43 23.40 6.73
C SER A 62 16.78 22.10 7.16
N ALA A 63 15.61 21.76 6.61
CA ALA A 63 14.86 20.55 6.97
C ALA A 63 15.50 19.23 6.51
N ALA A 64 16.53 19.27 5.66
CA ALA A 64 17.33 18.11 5.29
C ALA A 64 18.59 18.00 6.17
N THR A 65 18.42 17.93 7.49
CA THR A 65 19.54 17.68 8.43
C THR A 65 20.05 16.25 8.27
N LEU A 66 20.98 16.09 7.34
CA LEU A 66 21.77 14.88 7.19
C LEU A 66 23.02 15.01 8.04
N SER A 67 23.31 14.00 8.84
CA SER A 67 24.55 13.98 9.63
C SER A 67 25.79 13.77 8.78
N HIS A 68 25.62 13.16 7.61
CA HIS A 68 26.66 12.99 6.60
C HIS A 68 26.22 13.61 5.28
N ALA A 69 27.13 14.36 4.65
CA ALA A 69 26.87 14.98 3.36
C ALA A 69 26.56 13.91 2.30
N VAL A 70 25.56 14.22 1.47
CA VAL A 70 25.17 13.45 0.29
C VAL A 70 25.41 14.33 -0.93
N SER A 71 25.87 13.74 -2.03
CA SER A 71 26.20 14.47 -3.25
C SER A 71 25.02 15.29 -3.77
N PRO A 72 25.26 16.48 -4.37
CA PRO A 72 24.19 17.39 -4.79
C PRO A 72 23.12 16.77 -5.70
N TYR A 73 23.51 15.83 -6.58
CA TYR A 73 22.59 15.13 -7.47
C TYR A 73 21.70 14.09 -6.77
N LEU A 74 22.04 13.67 -5.55
CA LEU A 74 21.25 12.74 -4.73
C LEU A 74 20.35 13.46 -3.72
N GLN A 75 20.63 14.71 -3.38
CA GLN A 75 19.81 15.53 -2.49
C GLN A 75 18.30 15.54 -2.79
N PRO A 76 17.81 15.63 -4.04
CA PRO A 76 16.36 15.61 -4.29
C PRO A 76 15.70 14.29 -3.91
N PHE A 77 16.46 13.19 -3.82
CA PHE A 77 15.95 11.88 -3.41
C PHE A 77 15.95 11.67 -1.90
N VAL A 78 16.56 12.58 -1.12
CA VAL A 78 16.67 12.49 0.34
C VAL A 78 15.87 13.60 0.99
N ARG A 79 14.56 13.40 1.10
CA ARG A 79 13.61 14.33 1.72
C ARG A 79 12.59 13.56 2.56
N TRP A 80 11.94 14.25 3.52
CA TRP A 80 10.92 13.66 4.40
C TRP A 80 11.43 12.40 5.11
N ASP A 81 10.64 11.31 5.18
CA ASP A 81 11.04 10.07 5.86
C ASP A 81 12.38 9.49 5.38
N THR A 82 12.82 9.79 4.14
CA THR A 82 14.13 9.35 3.65
C THR A 82 15.29 9.94 4.46
N VAL A 83 15.15 11.15 5.02
CA VAL A 83 16.14 11.74 5.94
C VAL A 83 16.32 10.83 7.16
N TYR A 84 15.21 10.33 7.73
CA TYR A 84 15.27 9.37 8.83
C TYR A 84 15.89 8.04 8.39
N PHE A 85 15.52 7.51 7.22
CA PHE A 85 16.08 6.23 6.74
C PHE A 85 17.59 6.31 6.52
N VAL A 86 18.09 7.40 5.95
CA VAL A 86 19.54 7.61 5.74
C VAL A 86 20.27 7.77 7.07
N ASN A 87 19.78 8.63 7.97
CA ASN A 87 20.40 8.81 9.29
C ASN A 87 20.40 7.51 10.13
N ILE A 88 19.32 6.72 10.09
CA ILE A 88 19.26 5.40 10.75
C ILE A 88 20.24 4.41 10.09
N ALA A 89 20.34 4.42 8.76
CA ALA A 89 21.27 3.55 8.05
C ALA A 89 22.74 3.84 8.37
N LEU A 90 23.10 5.10 8.67
CA LEU A 90 24.47 5.50 8.96
C LEU A 90 24.79 5.46 10.46
N GLU A 91 23.87 5.85 11.33
CA GLU A 91 24.14 6.05 12.77
C GLU A 91 23.35 5.09 13.67
N GLY A 92 22.32 4.45 13.15
CA GLY A 92 21.35 3.71 13.94
C GLY A 92 20.36 4.62 14.68
N TYR A 93 19.77 4.06 15.73
CA TYR A 93 18.66 4.65 16.49
C TYR A 93 19.14 5.57 17.62
N THR A 94 19.91 6.60 17.29
CA THR A 94 20.48 7.52 18.31
C THR A 94 19.43 8.36 19.05
N HIS A 95 18.30 8.64 18.41
CA HIS A 95 17.20 9.43 18.98
C HIS A 95 15.92 8.60 18.99
N GLU A 96 15.09 8.74 20.02
CA GLU A 96 13.90 7.91 20.18
C GLU A 96 12.85 8.15 19.08
N GLN A 97 12.71 9.36 18.53
CA GLN A 97 11.75 9.59 17.45
C GLN A 97 12.05 8.75 16.19
N ARG A 98 13.33 8.37 15.99
CA ARG A 98 13.73 7.49 14.88
C ARG A 98 13.09 6.10 15.01
N ALA A 99 12.73 5.66 16.21
CA ALA A 99 12.11 4.36 16.44
C ALA A 99 10.65 4.25 15.93
N ALA A 100 10.05 5.34 15.43
CA ALA A 100 8.83 5.25 14.60
C ALA A 100 9.07 4.49 13.29
N PHE A 101 10.31 4.46 12.78
CA PHE A 101 10.69 3.84 11.52
C PHE A 101 11.28 2.45 11.77
N MET A 102 10.67 1.42 11.18
CA MET A 102 11.12 0.03 11.33
C MET A 102 12.50 -0.20 10.66
N PRO A 103 13.30 -1.17 11.14
CA PRO A 103 14.73 -1.28 10.79
C PRO A 103 15.02 -1.89 9.41
N GLY A 104 14.03 -2.44 8.72
CA GLY A 104 14.21 -3.24 7.50
C GLY A 104 14.83 -2.45 6.35
N LEU A 105 14.27 -1.29 6.00
CA LEU A 105 14.82 -0.47 4.92
C LEU A 105 16.17 0.16 5.28
N PRO A 106 16.34 0.82 6.45
CA PRO A 106 17.65 1.33 6.86
C PRO A 106 18.73 0.24 6.95
N GLY A 107 18.38 -0.95 7.46
CA GLY A 107 19.28 -2.08 7.53
C GLY A 107 19.70 -2.60 6.15
N LEU A 108 18.76 -2.67 5.20
CA LEU A 108 19.06 -3.01 3.80
C LEU A 108 19.99 -1.97 3.15
N MET A 109 19.72 -0.69 3.37
CA MET A 109 20.54 0.41 2.87
C MET A 109 21.97 0.34 3.42
N ARG A 110 22.12 0.12 4.74
CA ARG A 110 23.41 -0.04 5.41
C ARG A 110 24.19 -1.24 4.86
N ALA A 111 23.58 -2.42 4.89
CA ALA A 111 24.24 -3.66 4.46
C ALA A 111 24.66 -3.60 2.98
N GLY A 112 23.81 -3.06 2.10
CA GLY A 112 24.16 -2.88 0.69
C GLY A 112 25.25 -1.83 0.49
N GLY A 113 25.22 -0.72 1.25
CA GLY A 113 26.23 0.33 1.16
C GLY A 113 27.61 -0.17 1.60
N GLU A 114 27.67 -0.92 2.70
CA GLU A 114 28.89 -1.57 3.18
C GLU A 114 29.40 -2.61 2.17
N GLY A 115 28.49 -3.36 1.52
CA GLY A 115 28.82 -4.28 0.44
C GLY A 115 29.45 -3.58 -0.78
N ILE A 116 28.88 -2.46 -1.24
CA ILE A 116 29.44 -1.66 -2.35
C ILE A 116 30.84 -1.16 -1.98
N ARG A 117 31.02 -0.67 -0.75
CA ARG A 117 32.32 -0.18 -0.27
C ARG A 117 33.37 -1.29 -0.22
N TRP A 118 32.98 -2.47 0.28
CA TRP A 118 33.84 -3.65 0.30
C TRP A 118 34.27 -4.05 -1.12
N LEU A 119 33.36 -4.04 -2.09
CA LEU A 119 33.68 -4.30 -3.50
C LEU A 119 34.65 -3.27 -4.10
N ARG A 120 34.66 -2.03 -3.60
CA ARG A 120 35.62 -0.98 -3.98
C ARG A 120 36.96 -1.06 -3.22
N GLY A 121 37.17 -2.11 -2.42
CA GLY A 121 38.39 -2.28 -1.61
C GLY A 121 38.46 -1.42 -0.34
N GLY A 122 37.38 -0.74 0.02
CA GLY A 122 37.29 0.07 1.24
C GLY A 122 36.89 -0.76 2.46
N LYS A 123 37.33 -0.33 3.65
CA LYS A 123 36.85 -0.83 4.95
C LYS A 123 36.01 0.26 5.66
N GLY A 124 35.13 -0.14 6.58
CA GLY A 124 34.34 0.76 7.43
C GLY A 124 32.92 1.08 6.94
N VAL A 125 32.32 2.10 7.53
CA VAL A 125 30.91 2.50 7.35
C VAL A 125 30.63 2.99 5.92
N ALA A 126 29.44 2.65 5.39
CA ALA A 126 28.97 3.09 4.09
C ALA A 126 28.88 4.62 3.97
N SER A 127 29.08 5.17 2.76
CA SER A 127 28.84 6.60 2.51
C SER A 127 27.34 6.91 2.40
N GLY A 128 26.96 8.18 2.61
CA GLY A 128 25.59 8.65 2.39
C GLY A 128 25.08 8.34 0.97
N ASP A 129 25.94 8.51 -0.03
CA ASP A 129 25.60 8.21 -1.42
C ASP A 129 25.31 6.72 -1.65
N ASP A 130 26.16 5.83 -1.10
CA ASP A 130 26.00 4.39 -1.29
C ASP A 130 24.68 3.89 -0.67
N VAL A 131 24.34 4.35 0.55
CA VAL A 131 23.09 3.95 1.22
C VAL A 131 21.85 4.45 0.47
N VAL A 132 21.90 5.67 -0.09
CA VAL A 132 20.80 6.24 -0.88
C VAL A 132 20.63 5.46 -2.18
N LEU A 133 21.70 5.18 -2.91
CA LEU A 133 21.65 4.44 -4.18
C LEU A 133 21.11 3.02 -3.98
N VAL A 134 21.55 2.32 -2.93
CA VAL A 134 21.03 1.01 -2.55
C VAL A 134 19.54 1.10 -2.25
N GLY A 135 19.12 2.09 -1.46
CA GLY A 135 17.71 2.32 -1.14
C GLY A 135 16.85 2.57 -2.39
N MET A 136 17.34 3.39 -3.32
CA MET A 136 16.65 3.68 -4.59
C MET A 136 16.53 2.41 -5.45
N ALA A 137 17.62 1.65 -5.60
CA ALA A 137 17.65 0.41 -6.38
C ALA A 137 16.73 -0.66 -5.78
N ALA A 138 16.79 -0.86 -4.46
CA ALA A 138 15.94 -1.81 -3.77
C ALA A 138 14.45 -1.43 -3.88
N THR A 139 14.14 -0.14 -3.78
CA THR A 139 12.78 0.36 -4.01
C THR A 139 12.32 0.11 -5.46
N ALA A 140 13.22 0.14 -6.46
CA ALA A 140 12.92 -0.19 -7.86
C ALA A 140 12.44 -1.63 -8.04
N VAL A 141 13.18 -2.53 -7.40
CA VAL A 141 12.86 -3.95 -7.39
C VAL A 141 11.54 -4.17 -6.66
N ALA A 142 11.36 -3.54 -5.50
CA ALA A 142 10.15 -3.67 -4.69
C ALA A 142 8.89 -3.20 -5.44
N THR A 143 8.92 -2.02 -6.08
CA THR A 143 7.78 -1.49 -6.86
C THR A 143 7.40 -2.41 -8.02
N SER A 144 8.39 -2.84 -8.79
CA SER A 144 8.16 -3.70 -9.96
C SER A 144 7.64 -5.07 -9.53
N ALA A 145 8.22 -5.65 -8.47
CA ALA A 145 7.76 -6.90 -7.89
C ALA A 145 6.35 -6.76 -7.31
N ALA A 146 6.04 -5.67 -6.59
CA ALA A 146 4.72 -5.41 -6.03
C ALA A 146 3.65 -5.38 -7.13
N ALA A 147 3.89 -4.67 -8.23
CA ALA A 147 2.96 -4.60 -9.36
C ALA A 147 2.72 -5.97 -10.03
N VAL A 148 3.79 -6.76 -10.22
CA VAL A 148 3.69 -8.12 -10.78
C VAL A 148 2.94 -9.05 -9.82
N VAL A 149 3.20 -8.95 -8.52
CA VAL A 149 2.51 -9.77 -7.51
C VAL A 149 1.05 -9.35 -7.37
N LEU A 150 0.73 -8.05 -7.43
CA LEU A 150 -0.65 -7.56 -7.48
C LEU A 150 -1.40 -8.10 -8.69
N HIS A 151 -0.77 -8.10 -9.87
CA HIS A 151 -1.34 -8.74 -11.06
C HIS A 151 -1.63 -10.23 -10.81
N ARG A 152 -0.67 -10.98 -10.27
CA ARG A 152 -0.83 -12.42 -9.98
C ARG A 152 -1.92 -12.69 -8.93
N LEU A 153 -2.00 -11.87 -7.89
CA LEU A 153 -3.06 -11.91 -6.88
C LEU A 153 -4.43 -11.64 -7.52
N THR A 154 -4.49 -10.65 -8.41
CA THR A 154 -5.73 -10.29 -9.12
C THR A 154 -6.18 -11.41 -10.05
N VAL A 155 -5.29 -12.02 -10.83
CA VAL A 155 -5.61 -13.21 -11.64
C VAL A 155 -6.10 -14.37 -10.76
N ARG A 156 -5.51 -14.56 -9.58
CA ARG A 156 -5.91 -15.65 -8.66
C ARG A 156 -7.33 -15.47 -8.10
N LEU A 157 -7.76 -14.23 -7.84
CA LEU A 157 -9.08 -13.91 -7.31
C LEU A 157 -10.13 -13.67 -8.40
N PHE A 158 -9.71 -13.22 -9.58
CA PHE A 158 -10.55 -12.89 -10.72
C PHE A 158 -10.07 -13.62 -12.00
N PRO A 159 -10.09 -14.97 -12.03
CA PRO A 159 -9.42 -15.76 -13.08
C PRO A 159 -9.98 -15.58 -14.48
N ARG A 160 -11.22 -15.11 -14.61
CA ARG A 160 -11.89 -14.87 -15.90
C ARG A 160 -11.63 -13.47 -16.47
N GLN A 161 -10.80 -12.65 -15.82
CA GLN A 161 -10.61 -11.24 -16.18
C GLN A 161 -9.13 -10.83 -16.27
N PRO A 162 -8.37 -11.34 -17.25
CA PRO A 162 -6.95 -11.01 -17.40
C PRO A 162 -6.73 -9.51 -17.67
N ALA A 163 -7.61 -8.87 -18.46
CA ALA A 163 -7.52 -7.44 -18.72
C ALA A 163 -7.75 -6.56 -17.47
N PHE A 164 -8.61 -7.00 -16.56
CA PHE A 164 -8.83 -6.35 -15.27
C PHE A 164 -7.57 -6.44 -14.40
N ALA A 165 -6.91 -7.60 -14.38
CA ALA A 165 -5.66 -7.78 -13.63
C ALA A 165 -4.53 -6.89 -14.15
N LEU A 166 -4.33 -6.81 -15.47
CA LEU A 166 -3.34 -5.91 -16.06
C LEU A 166 -3.66 -4.44 -15.77
N THR A 167 -4.92 -4.05 -15.93
CA THR A 167 -5.39 -2.69 -15.64
C THR A 167 -5.14 -2.31 -14.17
N THR A 168 -5.43 -3.23 -13.24
CA THR A 168 -5.15 -3.05 -11.80
C THR A 168 -3.68 -2.74 -11.55
N ALA A 169 -2.76 -3.53 -12.13
CA ALA A 169 -1.33 -3.32 -11.96
C ALA A 169 -0.83 -2.01 -12.58
N CYS A 170 -1.33 -1.64 -13.76
CA CYS A 170 -0.98 -0.36 -14.39
C CYS A 170 -1.49 0.84 -13.58
N LEU A 171 -2.71 0.77 -13.03
CA LEU A 171 -3.25 1.83 -12.16
C LEU A 171 -2.47 1.98 -10.86
N PHE A 172 -2.07 0.85 -10.25
CA PHE A 172 -1.18 0.85 -9.08
C PHE A 172 0.12 1.61 -9.35
N LEU A 173 0.73 1.41 -10.52
CA LEU A 173 1.96 2.13 -10.89
C LEU A 173 1.73 3.64 -11.08
N LEU A 174 0.49 4.08 -11.33
CA LEU A 174 0.12 5.49 -11.45
C LEU A 174 -0.29 6.11 -10.11
N ALA A 175 0.08 5.51 -8.97
CA ALA A 175 -0.38 6.00 -7.68
C ALA A 175 -0.10 7.49 -7.42
N PRO A 176 -0.99 8.18 -6.67
CA PRO A 176 -0.87 9.61 -6.38
C PRO A 176 0.48 10.00 -5.75
N GLY A 177 0.96 9.22 -4.76
CA GLY A 177 2.30 9.33 -4.19
C GLY A 177 3.41 8.85 -5.14
N ARG A 178 3.54 9.50 -6.31
CA ARG A 178 4.46 9.06 -7.38
C ARG A 178 5.93 9.01 -6.95
N PRO A 179 6.50 10.01 -6.24
CA PRO A 179 7.90 9.97 -5.82
C PRO A 179 8.25 8.78 -4.92
N THR A 180 7.42 8.49 -3.91
CA THR A 180 7.67 7.38 -2.96
C THR A 180 7.57 6.01 -3.59
N LEU A 181 6.80 5.88 -4.67
CA LEU A 181 6.69 4.63 -5.42
C LEU A 181 7.84 4.45 -6.43
N HIS A 182 8.35 5.55 -7.01
CA HIS A 182 9.18 5.47 -8.23
C HIS A 182 10.59 6.03 -8.10
N ALA A 183 10.85 6.99 -7.21
CA ALA A 183 12.11 7.73 -7.22
C ALA A 183 12.95 7.51 -5.95
N VAL A 184 12.33 7.60 -4.77
CA VAL A 184 13.06 7.76 -3.51
C VAL A 184 13.14 6.47 -2.68
N PRO A 185 14.15 6.30 -1.81
CA PRO A 185 14.21 5.21 -0.83
C PRO A 185 13.04 5.31 0.15
N TYR A 186 12.08 4.40 0.02
CA TYR A 186 10.85 4.43 0.83
C TYR A 186 10.30 3.06 1.14
N THR A 187 9.49 3.00 2.20
CA THR A 187 8.97 1.74 2.72
C THR A 187 7.65 1.29 2.08
N GLU A 188 6.85 2.17 1.46
CA GLU A 188 5.56 1.76 0.87
C GLU A 188 5.70 0.74 -0.28
N PRO A 189 6.72 0.81 -1.16
CA PRO A 189 6.92 -0.21 -2.19
C PRO A 189 7.17 -1.60 -1.63
N PHE A 190 7.97 -1.70 -0.57
CA PHE A 190 8.18 -2.97 0.14
C PHE A 190 6.92 -3.41 0.88
N ALA A 191 6.21 -2.47 1.51
CA ALA A 191 4.96 -2.75 2.18
C ALA A 191 3.93 -3.33 1.20
N ALA A 192 3.77 -2.73 0.02
CA ALA A 192 2.91 -3.25 -1.04
C ALA A 192 3.35 -4.65 -1.49
N LEU A 193 4.65 -4.85 -1.77
CA LEU A 193 5.19 -6.15 -2.17
C LEU A 193 4.86 -7.25 -1.15
N PHE A 194 5.23 -7.06 0.12
CA PHE A 194 5.05 -8.08 1.14
C PHE A 194 3.58 -8.27 1.51
N THR A 195 2.76 -7.23 1.48
CA THR A 195 1.31 -7.35 1.66
C THR A 195 0.70 -8.22 0.55
N PHE A 196 0.94 -7.89 -0.73
CA PHE A 196 0.37 -8.63 -1.85
C PHE A 196 0.92 -10.05 -1.96
N LEU A 197 2.21 -10.25 -1.68
CA LEU A 197 2.83 -11.56 -1.74
C LEU A 197 2.30 -12.48 -0.64
N GLY A 198 2.16 -11.97 0.59
CA GLY A 198 1.58 -12.75 1.69
C GLY A 198 0.11 -13.08 1.42
N MET A 199 -0.67 -12.13 0.89
CA MET A 199 -2.05 -12.41 0.44
C MET A 199 -2.09 -13.50 -0.66
N LEU A 200 -1.22 -13.42 -1.66
CA LEU A 200 -1.14 -14.44 -2.73
C LEU A 200 -0.81 -15.83 -2.18
N LEU A 201 0.13 -15.91 -1.24
CA LEU A 201 0.50 -17.17 -0.58
C LEU A 201 -0.62 -17.71 0.30
N PHE A 202 -1.32 -16.84 1.02
CA PHE A 202 -2.51 -17.18 1.81
C PHE A 202 -3.61 -17.81 0.93
N TYR A 203 -3.94 -17.20 -0.21
CA TYR A 203 -4.93 -17.78 -1.16
C TYR A 203 -4.41 -19.01 -1.93
N LYS A 204 -3.11 -19.31 -1.84
CA LYS A 204 -2.50 -20.58 -2.28
C LYS A 204 -2.46 -21.62 -1.15
N ASN A 205 -3.07 -21.34 0.02
CA ASN A 205 -3.04 -22.18 1.22
C ASN A 205 -1.63 -22.46 1.76
N ARG A 206 -0.69 -21.53 1.54
CA ARG A 206 0.69 -21.60 2.06
C ARG A 206 0.84 -20.68 3.26
N ASP A 207 0.11 -20.99 4.33
CA ASP A 207 -0.08 -20.07 5.47
C ASP A 207 1.22 -19.72 6.21
N VAL A 208 2.10 -20.70 6.43
CA VAL A 208 3.42 -20.46 7.06
C VAL A 208 4.26 -19.51 6.22
N LEU A 209 4.31 -19.72 4.90
CA LEU A 209 5.05 -18.85 3.99
C LEU A 209 4.41 -17.45 3.93
N ALA A 210 3.08 -17.35 4.00
CA ALA A 210 2.39 -16.07 4.11
C ALA A 210 2.78 -15.32 5.40
N ALA A 211 2.83 -16.02 6.54
CA ALA A 211 3.26 -15.46 7.82
C ALA A 211 4.73 -15.01 7.80
N VAL A 212 5.63 -15.80 7.22
CA VAL A 212 7.04 -15.41 7.03
C VAL A 212 7.16 -14.17 6.15
N VAL A 213 6.43 -14.12 5.03
CA VAL A 213 6.43 -12.96 4.14
C VAL A 213 5.87 -11.71 4.82
N TRP A 214 4.82 -11.83 5.62
CA TRP A 214 4.31 -10.70 6.40
C TRP A 214 5.25 -10.31 7.54
N ALA A 215 5.98 -11.25 8.15
CA ALA A 215 7.05 -10.95 9.10
C ALA A 215 8.17 -10.13 8.42
N LEU A 216 8.61 -10.51 7.23
CA LEU A 216 9.55 -9.71 6.43
C LEU A 216 8.97 -8.33 6.09
N GLY A 217 7.67 -8.24 5.82
CA GLY A 217 6.97 -6.96 5.69
C GLY A 217 7.00 -6.13 6.98
N THR A 218 6.88 -6.78 8.14
CA THR A 218 6.91 -6.15 9.48
C THR A 218 8.23 -5.45 9.76
N THR A 219 9.36 -5.95 9.22
CA THR A 219 10.66 -5.26 9.36
C THR A 219 10.67 -3.93 8.60
N MET A 220 9.88 -3.79 7.53
CA MET A 220 9.81 -2.56 6.74
C MET A 220 8.84 -1.55 7.36
N ARG A 221 7.70 -2.05 7.86
CA ARG A 221 6.61 -1.28 8.47
C ARG A 221 5.75 -2.23 9.30
N ALA A 222 5.12 -1.77 10.39
CA ALA A 222 4.42 -2.62 11.35
C ALA A 222 3.11 -3.32 10.85
N GLN A 223 2.75 -3.28 9.55
CA GLN A 223 1.46 -3.80 9.08
C GLN A 223 1.30 -5.32 9.16
N GLY A 224 2.38 -6.09 9.24
CA GLY A 224 2.28 -7.56 9.31
C GLY A 224 1.57 -8.05 10.59
N VAL A 225 1.55 -7.23 11.65
CA VAL A 225 0.75 -7.47 12.86
C VAL A 225 -0.74 -7.53 12.52
N VAL A 226 -1.25 -6.49 11.84
CA VAL A 226 -2.67 -6.39 11.45
C VAL A 226 -3.03 -7.45 10.42
N LEU A 227 -2.14 -7.69 9.45
CA LEU A 227 -2.35 -8.70 8.39
C LEU A 227 -2.44 -10.12 8.97
N GLY A 228 -1.50 -10.49 9.83
CA GLY A 228 -1.46 -11.82 10.46
C GLY A 228 -2.72 -12.07 11.29
N VAL A 229 -3.04 -11.17 12.21
CA VAL A 229 -4.23 -11.29 13.07
C VAL A 229 -5.51 -11.34 12.24
N GLY A 230 -5.66 -10.45 11.25
CA GLY A 230 -6.86 -10.36 10.43
C GLY A 230 -7.09 -11.61 9.56
N PHE A 231 -6.10 -12.01 8.75
CA PHE A 231 -6.26 -13.11 7.80
C PHE A 231 -6.25 -14.49 8.45
N PHE A 232 -5.37 -14.74 9.42
CA PHE A 232 -5.36 -16.03 10.11
C PHE A 232 -6.53 -16.15 11.07
N GLY A 233 -6.95 -15.05 11.72
CA GLY A 233 -8.18 -15.02 12.51
C GLY A 233 -9.40 -15.34 11.64
N TRP A 234 -9.50 -14.72 10.47
CA TRP A 234 -10.55 -15.04 9.49
C TRP A 234 -10.57 -16.53 9.13
N LYS A 235 -9.43 -17.10 8.72
CA LYS A 235 -9.35 -18.48 8.24
C LYS A 235 -9.56 -19.52 9.35
N TRP A 236 -8.77 -19.41 10.42
CA TRP A 236 -8.61 -20.45 11.43
C TRP A 236 -9.58 -20.30 12.61
N VAL A 237 -10.04 -19.08 12.91
CA VAL A 237 -10.93 -18.82 14.05
C VAL A 237 -12.36 -18.57 13.61
N LEU A 238 -12.62 -17.81 12.54
CA LEU A 238 -14.00 -17.50 12.14
C LEU A 238 -14.58 -18.54 11.16
N ARG A 239 -13.86 -18.85 10.08
CA ARG A 239 -14.40 -19.70 9.00
C ARG A 239 -14.31 -21.18 9.30
N ARG A 240 -13.12 -21.68 9.66
CA ARG A 240 -12.90 -23.12 9.85
C ARG A 240 -13.70 -23.69 11.04
N THR A 241 -13.85 -22.92 12.11
CA THR A 241 -14.46 -23.37 13.37
C THR A 241 -15.97 -23.52 13.26
N TRP A 242 -16.64 -22.63 12.53
CA TRP A 242 -18.08 -22.46 12.66
C TRP A 242 -18.91 -23.09 11.54
N ASP A 243 -18.25 -23.69 10.55
CA ASP A 243 -18.91 -24.53 9.55
C ASP A 243 -19.25 -25.92 10.18
N GLY A 244 -20.49 -26.42 10.07
CA GLY A 244 -20.85 -27.80 10.48
C GLY A 244 -21.48 -28.00 11.88
N THR A 245 -21.51 -29.25 12.35
CA THR A 245 -22.18 -29.70 13.60
C THR A 245 -21.51 -29.19 14.87
N LEU A 246 -22.28 -29.03 15.96
CA LEU A 246 -21.80 -28.49 17.24
C LEU A 246 -20.57 -29.23 17.80
N SER A 247 -20.56 -30.57 17.76
CA SER A 247 -19.41 -31.37 18.21
C SER A 247 -18.15 -31.14 17.37
N GLY A 248 -18.31 -30.96 16.06
CA GLY A 248 -17.20 -30.61 15.16
C GLY A 248 -16.65 -29.19 15.39
N ARG A 249 -17.45 -28.26 15.90
CA ARG A 249 -17.00 -26.87 16.16
C ARG A 249 -15.95 -26.80 17.25
N PHE A 250 -16.15 -27.51 18.36
CA PHE A 250 -15.20 -27.51 19.48
C PHE A 250 -13.83 -28.04 19.05
N GLN A 251 -13.80 -29.18 18.37
CA GLN A 251 -12.55 -29.78 17.86
C GLN A 251 -11.83 -28.84 16.87
N ARG A 252 -12.57 -28.18 15.98
CA ARG A 252 -11.98 -27.22 15.02
C ARG A 252 -11.51 -25.93 15.68
N PHE A 253 -12.18 -25.50 16.74
CA PHE A 253 -11.73 -24.37 17.55
C PHE A 253 -10.44 -24.71 18.31
N ALA A 254 -10.42 -25.83 19.02
CA ALA A 254 -9.25 -26.32 19.76
C ALA A 254 -8.02 -26.51 18.87
N THR A 255 -8.20 -26.95 17.61
CA THR A 255 -7.10 -27.09 16.64
C THR A 255 -6.77 -25.79 15.90
N GLY A 256 -7.75 -24.91 15.67
CA GLY A 256 -7.59 -23.68 14.90
C GLY A 256 -6.92 -22.54 15.67
N VAL A 257 -7.25 -22.36 16.96
CA VAL A 257 -6.72 -21.26 17.78
C VAL A 257 -5.20 -21.32 17.95
N PRO A 258 -4.56 -22.47 18.23
CA PRO A 258 -3.09 -22.55 18.31
C PRO A 258 -2.41 -22.20 16.99
N ILE A 259 -2.96 -22.64 15.86
CA ILE A 259 -2.44 -22.33 14.52
C ILE A 259 -2.55 -20.82 14.24
N PHE A 260 -3.71 -20.24 14.54
CA PHE A 260 -3.92 -18.79 14.46
C PHE A 260 -2.90 -18.03 15.29
N ALA A 261 -2.71 -18.40 16.56
CA ALA A 261 -1.80 -17.75 17.48
C ALA A 261 -0.36 -17.84 16.98
N ALA A 262 0.10 -19.03 16.58
CA ALA A 262 1.46 -19.24 16.08
C ALA A 262 1.76 -18.44 14.81
N LEU A 263 0.85 -18.44 13.83
CA LEU A 263 1.04 -17.72 12.56
C LEU A 263 0.94 -16.20 12.73
N SER A 264 0.04 -15.72 13.59
CA SER A 264 -0.09 -14.29 13.90
C SER A 264 1.11 -13.78 14.69
N PHE A 265 1.60 -14.59 15.64
CA PHE A 265 2.84 -14.30 16.38
C PHE A 265 4.03 -14.25 15.43
N LEU A 266 4.19 -15.23 14.54
CA LEU A 266 5.27 -15.24 13.55
C LEU A 266 5.26 -13.97 12.68
N SER A 267 4.09 -13.53 12.24
CA SER A 267 3.93 -12.29 11.44
C SER A 267 4.29 -11.02 12.24
N SER A 268 4.08 -11.05 13.56
CA SER A 268 4.28 -9.92 14.48
C SER A 268 5.67 -9.91 15.13
N LEU A 269 6.40 -11.03 15.07
CA LEU A 269 7.65 -11.24 15.79
C LEU A 269 8.69 -10.13 15.53
N PRO A 270 8.91 -9.64 14.30
CA PRO A 270 9.89 -8.59 14.08
C PRO A 270 9.51 -7.25 14.72
N PHE A 271 8.21 -6.93 14.81
CA PHE A 271 7.74 -5.74 15.53
C PHE A 271 8.03 -5.88 17.02
N LEU A 272 7.68 -7.02 17.62
CA LEU A 272 7.91 -7.27 19.05
C LEU A 272 9.41 -7.26 19.39
N ALA A 273 10.24 -7.89 18.56
CA ALA A 273 11.68 -7.89 18.72
C ALA A 273 12.25 -6.47 18.62
N PHE A 274 11.76 -5.67 17.68
CA PHE A 274 12.19 -4.28 17.54
C PHE A 274 11.73 -3.40 18.71
N GLN A 275 10.50 -3.57 19.21
CA GLN A 275 10.04 -2.89 20.42
C GLN A 275 10.91 -3.24 21.63
N ARG A 276 11.32 -4.51 21.77
CA ARG A 276 12.23 -4.94 22.83
C ARG A 276 13.61 -4.29 22.69
N TYR A 277 14.16 -4.23 21.48
CA TYR A 277 15.43 -3.54 21.20
C TYR A 277 15.39 -2.06 21.58
N VAL A 278 14.33 -1.35 21.17
CA VAL A 278 14.15 0.07 21.50
C VAL A 278 14.02 0.28 23.02
N TYR A 279 13.31 -0.62 23.71
CA TYR A 279 13.24 -0.60 25.17
C TYR A 279 14.62 -0.72 25.81
N THR A 280 15.47 -1.65 25.35
CA THR A 280 16.84 -1.78 25.89
C THR A 280 17.73 -0.57 25.62
N LEU A 281 17.42 0.21 24.58
CA LEU A 281 18.19 1.39 24.22
C LEU A 281 17.84 2.60 25.09
N PHE A 282 16.56 2.80 25.41
CA PHE A 282 16.08 4.03 26.06
C PHE A 282 15.54 3.85 27.49
N CYS A 283 15.34 2.61 27.97
CA CYS A 283 14.77 2.33 29.30
C CYS A 283 15.77 1.66 30.26
N SER A 284 17.07 1.73 29.97
CA SER A 284 18.12 1.10 30.80
C SER A 284 18.64 1.98 31.93
N ASP A 285 18.49 3.31 31.83
CA ASP A 285 18.91 4.26 32.86
C ASP A 285 17.69 4.73 33.69
N PRO A 286 17.63 4.38 35.00
CA PRO A 286 16.53 4.79 35.88
C PRO A 286 16.40 6.31 36.04
N SER A 287 17.47 7.08 35.83
CA SER A 287 17.48 8.53 36.00
C SER A 287 16.85 9.29 34.83
N SER A 288 16.72 8.65 33.66
CA SER A 288 16.19 9.25 32.43
C SER A 288 15.06 8.43 31.79
N LEU A 289 14.30 7.70 32.60
CA LEU A 289 13.20 6.84 32.14
C LEU A 289 12.15 7.63 31.35
N ARG A 290 11.87 7.19 30.13
CA ARG A 290 10.78 7.75 29.31
C ARG A 290 9.42 7.27 29.83
N PRO A 291 8.33 8.05 29.69
CA PRO A 291 7.01 7.68 30.21
C PRO A 291 6.50 6.32 29.71
N TRP A 292 6.78 5.99 28.45
CA TRP A 292 6.38 4.73 27.83
C TRP A 292 7.17 3.51 28.33
N CYS A 293 8.26 3.69 29.08
CA CYS A 293 8.98 2.58 29.70
C CYS A 293 8.17 1.95 30.85
N THR A 294 7.40 2.75 31.59
CA THR A 294 6.66 2.31 32.79
C THR A 294 5.14 2.24 32.57
N GLN A 295 4.61 2.92 31.55
CA GLN A 295 3.18 2.94 31.25
C GLN A 295 2.77 1.87 30.23
N GLY A 296 1.57 1.31 30.41
CA GLY A 296 0.96 0.37 29.46
C GLY A 296 1.76 -0.93 29.28
N LEU A 297 1.97 -1.34 28.03
CA LEU A 297 2.71 -2.56 27.66
C LEU A 297 4.21 -2.31 27.42
N GLY A 298 4.74 -1.11 27.73
CA GLY A 298 6.16 -0.80 27.47
C GLY A 298 6.51 -0.63 25.99
N PHE A 299 5.52 -0.37 25.12
CA PHE A 299 5.74 -0.21 23.68
C PHE A 299 5.95 1.26 23.30
N SER A 300 7.11 1.55 22.73
CA SER A 300 7.50 2.89 22.27
C SER A 300 6.68 3.36 21.07
N TYR A 301 6.29 2.46 20.16
CA TYR A 301 5.74 2.85 18.85
C TYR A 301 4.49 3.74 18.95
N GLY A 302 3.50 3.33 19.76
CA GLY A 302 2.26 4.10 19.93
C GLY A 302 2.51 5.45 20.62
N TRP A 303 3.39 5.46 21.63
CA TRP A 303 3.74 6.68 22.34
C TRP A 303 4.50 7.67 21.44
N ILE A 304 5.52 7.21 20.70
CA ILE A 304 6.29 8.04 19.76
C ILE A 304 5.37 8.67 18.71
N GLN A 305 4.42 7.90 18.17
CA GLN A 305 3.46 8.43 17.21
C GLN A 305 2.57 9.53 17.79
N SER A 306 2.13 9.38 19.05
CA SER A 306 1.36 10.42 19.75
C SER A 306 2.23 11.63 20.10
N GLU A 307 3.45 11.43 20.60
CA GLU A 307 4.29 12.51 21.13
C GLU A 307 4.87 13.39 20.02
N TYR A 308 5.46 12.76 19.00
CA TYR A 308 6.22 13.49 17.98
C TYR A 308 5.41 13.82 16.72
N TRP A 309 4.29 13.12 16.53
CA TRP A 309 3.42 13.27 15.35
C TRP A 309 1.95 13.50 15.70
N ASP A 310 1.60 13.71 16.98
CA ASP A 310 0.22 13.95 17.42
C ASP A 310 -0.83 12.97 16.84
N VAL A 311 -0.43 11.72 16.62
CA VAL A 311 -1.33 10.67 16.12
C VAL A 311 -2.26 10.25 17.25
N GLY A 312 -3.56 10.32 17.00
CA GLY A 312 -4.58 9.98 17.98
C GLY A 312 -5.98 10.12 17.42
N LEU A 313 -6.95 9.49 18.07
CA LEU A 313 -8.34 9.51 17.61
C LEU A 313 -8.87 10.95 17.58
N PHE A 314 -9.27 11.39 16.40
CA PHE A 314 -9.77 12.72 16.05
C PHE A 314 -8.86 13.91 16.36
N ARG A 315 -7.61 13.69 16.78
CA ARG A 315 -6.67 14.80 17.07
C ARG A 315 -6.39 15.68 15.85
N TYR A 316 -6.35 15.06 14.68
CA TYR A 316 -6.12 15.75 13.42
C TYR A 316 -7.34 16.52 12.87
N TRP A 317 -8.53 16.36 13.48
CA TRP A 317 -9.77 16.96 13.02
C TRP A 317 -9.91 18.41 13.50
N THR A 318 -9.08 19.29 12.95
CA THR A 318 -9.15 20.73 13.18
C THR A 318 -9.42 21.48 11.88
N ILE A 319 -10.03 22.67 11.94
CA ILE A 319 -10.33 23.48 10.75
C ILE A 319 -9.05 23.82 9.98
N LEU A 320 -7.94 24.03 10.69
CA LEU A 320 -6.63 24.31 10.09
C LEU A 320 -6.13 23.17 9.19
N GLN A 321 -6.55 21.92 9.46
CA GLN A 321 -6.17 20.75 8.65
C GLN A 321 -7.08 20.52 7.44
N LEU A 322 -8.13 21.34 7.24
CA LEU A 322 -9.05 21.19 6.11
C LEU A 322 -8.35 21.06 4.73
N PRO A 323 -7.26 21.82 4.42
CA PRO A 323 -6.53 21.62 3.16
C PRO A 323 -5.99 20.20 2.99
N ASN A 324 -5.53 19.56 4.06
CA ASN A 324 -5.03 18.19 4.04
C ASN A 324 -6.15 17.15 3.86
N PHE A 325 -7.34 17.41 4.41
CA PHE A 325 -8.53 16.60 4.12
C PHE A 325 -8.95 16.72 2.64
N LEU A 326 -8.91 17.93 2.07
CA LEU A 326 -9.19 18.15 0.64
C LEU A 326 -8.17 17.45 -0.25
N LEU A 327 -6.89 17.44 0.15
CA LEU A 327 -5.82 16.70 -0.52
C LEU A 327 -6.10 15.19 -0.56
N ALA A 328 -6.52 14.64 0.57
CA ALA A 328 -6.82 13.22 0.75
C ALA A 328 -8.16 12.80 0.10
N ALA A 329 -9.07 13.74 -0.12
CA ALA A 329 -10.46 13.48 -0.48
C ALA A 329 -10.65 12.58 -1.71
N PRO A 330 -9.92 12.73 -2.84
CA PRO A 330 -10.09 11.84 -3.99
C PRO A 330 -9.80 10.37 -3.67
N VAL A 331 -8.75 10.11 -2.89
CA VAL A 331 -8.33 8.77 -2.49
C VAL A 331 -9.27 8.19 -1.43
N LEU A 332 -9.67 9.00 -0.45
CA LEU A 332 -10.64 8.62 0.58
C LEU A 332 -12.00 8.29 -0.04
N ALA A 333 -12.50 9.14 -0.93
CA ALA A 333 -13.78 8.94 -1.60
C ALA A 333 -13.79 7.66 -2.43
N LEU A 334 -12.72 7.37 -3.17
CA LEU A 334 -12.60 6.13 -3.94
C LEU A 334 -12.55 4.89 -3.02
N SER A 335 -11.82 4.97 -1.90
CA SER A 335 -11.72 3.88 -0.91
C SER A 335 -13.08 3.61 -0.23
N LEU A 336 -13.74 4.66 0.26
CA LEU A 336 -15.06 4.54 0.88
C LEU A 336 -16.10 4.05 -0.13
N ALA A 337 -16.03 4.50 -1.39
CA ALA A 337 -16.90 4.01 -2.46
C ALA A 337 -16.67 2.52 -2.76
N ALA A 338 -15.43 2.03 -2.71
CA ALA A 338 -15.12 0.61 -2.87
C ALA A 338 -15.78 -0.24 -1.78
N SER A 339 -15.59 0.13 -0.51
CA SER A 339 -16.22 -0.53 0.63
C SER A 339 -17.74 -0.46 0.57
N HIS A 340 -18.30 0.74 0.38
CA HIS A 340 -19.75 0.96 0.33
C HIS A 340 -20.39 0.15 -0.80
N SER A 341 -19.80 0.14 -2.00
CA SER A 341 -20.35 -0.60 -3.15
C SER A 341 -20.36 -2.11 -2.91
N PHE A 342 -19.30 -2.66 -2.31
CA PHE A 342 -19.23 -4.08 -1.95
C PHE A 342 -20.23 -4.46 -0.87
N TYR A 343 -20.26 -3.72 0.25
CA TYR A 343 -21.18 -4.04 1.34
C TYR A 343 -22.63 -3.88 0.92
N ARG A 344 -22.98 -2.85 0.14
CA ARG A 344 -24.35 -2.65 -0.34
C ARG A 344 -24.83 -3.83 -1.21
N SER A 345 -23.98 -4.40 -2.05
CA SER A 345 -24.36 -5.51 -2.94
C SER A 345 -24.37 -6.88 -2.23
N THR A 346 -23.58 -7.04 -1.16
CA THR A 346 -23.36 -8.33 -0.49
C THR A 346 -23.72 -8.35 1.00
N PHE A 347 -24.40 -7.32 1.51
CA PHE A 347 -24.57 -7.05 2.94
C PHE A 347 -24.93 -8.27 3.79
N ALA A 348 -26.05 -8.94 3.47
CA ALA A 348 -26.53 -10.09 4.23
C ALA A 348 -25.53 -11.27 4.22
N PHE A 349 -24.87 -11.50 3.08
CA PHE A 349 -23.87 -12.55 2.93
C PHE A 349 -22.60 -12.25 3.71
N THR A 350 -22.14 -11.00 3.65
CA THR A 350 -20.98 -10.53 4.38
C THR A 350 -21.22 -10.62 5.88
N LEU A 351 -22.34 -10.09 6.38
CA LEU A 351 -22.69 -10.13 7.80
C LEU A 351 -22.70 -11.55 8.36
N ARG A 352 -23.37 -12.48 7.66
CA ARG A 352 -23.40 -13.91 8.03
C ARG A 352 -22.01 -14.54 8.02
N SER A 353 -21.18 -14.18 7.04
CA SER A 353 -19.85 -14.77 6.90
C SER A 353 -18.85 -14.26 7.93
N THR A 354 -19.03 -13.03 8.41
CA THR A 354 -18.18 -12.37 9.39
C THR A 354 -18.56 -12.70 10.82
N LEU A 355 -19.86 -12.83 11.09
CA LEU A 355 -20.39 -13.21 12.40
C LEU A 355 -21.08 -14.57 12.31
N PRO A 356 -20.32 -15.66 12.06
CA PRO A 356 -20.92 -16.96 11.76
C PRO A 356 -21.68 -17.54 12.97
N PHE A 357 -21.41 -17.05 14.19
CA PHE A 357 -22.06 -17.44 15.44
C PHE A 357 -23.44 -16.84 15.67
N LEU A 358 -23.86 -15.83 14.91
CA LEU A 358 -25.21 -15.29 15.02
C LEU A 358 -26.22 -16.23 14.34
N PRO A 359 -27.33 -16.62 15.01
CA PRO A 359 -28.39 -17.45 14.43
C PRO A 359 -29.31 -16.63 13.52
N LEU A 360 -28.73 -15.91 12.56
CA LEU A 360 -29.48 -15.09 11.61
C LEU A 360 -30.07 -15.99 10.52
N SER A 361 -31.40 -16.21 10.56
CA SER A 361 -32.16 -16.78 9.44
C SER A 361 -32.31 -15.73 8.34
N LEU A 362 -31.21 -15.44 7.64
CA LEU A 362 -31.17 -14.54 6.50
C LEU A 362 -30.92 -15.37 5.24
N ALA A 363 -31.82 -15.25 4.28
CA ALA A 363 -31.70 -15.94 3.00
C ALA A 363 -30.33 -15.65 2.38
N PRO A 364 -29.63 -16.68 1.84
CA PRO A 364 -28.43 -16.44 1.05
C PRO A 364 -28.76 -15.44 -0.07
N PRO A 365 -27.82 -14.56 -0.45
CA PRO A 365 -28.07 -13.60 -1.53
C PRO A 365 -28.55 -14.38 -2.75
N ARG A 366 -29.75 -14.06 -3.23
CA ARG A 366 -30.18 -14.55 -4.54
C ARG A 366 -29.10 -14.11 -5.52
N PRO A 367 -28.48 -15.04 -6.29
CA PRO A 367 -27.54 -14.62 -7.33
C PRO A 367 -28.25 -13.58 -8.19
N SER A 368 -27.67 -12.39 -8.32
CA SER A 368 -28.23 -11.37 -9.19
C SER A 368 -28.33 -11.97 -10.59
N ARG A 369 -29.55 -12.03 -11.14
CA ARG A 369 -29.88 -12.68 -12.43
C ARG A 369 -29.13 -12.08 -13.63
N LYS A 370 -28.36 -11.01 -13.42
CA LYS A 370 -27.44 -10.39 -14.38
C LYS A 370 -26.09 -10.15 -13.68
N SER A 371 -25.19 -11.12 -13.70
CA SER A 371 -23.78 -10.83 -13.39
C SER A 371 -23.32 -9.79 -14.42
N ASN A 372 -22.94 -8.60 -13.98
CA ASN A 372 -22.31 -7.64 -14.88
C ASN A 372 -20.81 -7.98 -14.88
N PRO A 373 -20.27 -8.64 -15.93
CA PRO A 373 -18.86 -9.00 -15.97
C PRO A 373 -17.94 -7.78 -15.88
N SER A 374 -18.45 -6.56 -16.09
CA SER A 374 -17.67 -5.34 -15.93
C SER A 374 -17.40 -4.92 -14.48
N SER A 375 -18.01 -5.59 -13.48
CA SER A 375 -17.95 -5.20 -12.06
C SER A 375 -17.56 -6.37 -11.13
N PRO A 376 -16.35 -6.93 -11.26
CA PRO A 376 -15.96 -8.15 -10.55
C PRO A 376 -15.83 -8.01 -9.03
N LEU A 377 -15.45 -6.82 -8.54
CA LEU A 377 -15.29 -6.58 -7.11
C LEU A 377 -16.67 -6.35 -6.47
N THR A 378 -17.48 -5.47 -7.04
CA THR A 378 -18.79 -5.10 -6.46
C THR A 378 -19.88 -6.13 -6.71
N HIS A 379 -19.78 -6.91 -7.79
CA HIS A 379 -20.72 -7.97 -8.13
C HIS A 379 -19.96 -9.30 -8.36
N PRO A 380 -19.47 -9.94 -7.28
CA PRO A 380 -18.72 -11.18 -7.39
C PRO A 380 -19.55 -12.28 -8.08
N SER A 381 -18.91 -13.03 -8.98
CA SER A 381 -19.59 -14.01 -9.85
C SER A 381 -20.15 -15.23 -9.12
N SER A 382 -19.71 -15.48 -7.88
CA SER A 382 -20.16 -16.60 -7.05
C SER A 382 -20.06 -16.27 -5.56
N PRO A 383 -20.81 -16.97 -4.69
CA PRO A 383 -20.66 -16.84 -3.24
C PRO A 383 -19.24 -17.16 -2.74
N SER A 384 -18.55 -18.10 -3.38
CA SER A 384 -17.15 -18.43 -3.05
C SER A 384 -16.19 -17.29 -3.39
N ALA A 385 -16.41 -16.58 -4.50
CA ALA A 385 -15.64 -15.40 -4.85
C ALA A 385 -15.92 -14.25 -3.87
N ALA A 386 -17.19 -14.03 -3.52
CA ALA A 386 -17.56 -13.06 -2.49
C ALA A 386 -16.88 -13.37 -1.16
N LEU A 387 -16.92 -14.63 -0.72
CA LEU A 387 -16.31 -15.09 0.53
C LEU A 387 -14.80 -14.87 0.56
N ALA A 388 -14.13 -15.11 -0.57
CA ALA A 388 -12.70 -14.86 -0.70
C ALA A 388 -12.36 -13.36 -0.55
N LEU A 389 -13.24 -12.45 -0.99
CA LEU A 389 -13.00 -11.00 -0.94
C LEU A 389 -13.25 -10.36 0.43
N ILE A 390 -14.11 -10.95 1.26
CA ILE A 390 -14.50 -10.36 2.56
C ILE A 390 -13.32 -9.95 3.45
N PRO A 391 -12.31 -10.79 3.76
CA PRO A 391 -11.21 -10.37 4.63
C PRO A 391 -10.40 -9.21 4.04
N LEU A 392 -10.27 -9.13 2.71
CA LEU A 392 -9.61 -8.03 2.01
C LEU A 392 -10.41 -6.72 2.15
N ILE A 393 -11.74 -6.78 1.98
CA ILE A 393 -12.64 -5.62 2.12
C ILE A 393 -12.70 -5.14 3.58
N HIS A 394 -12.74 -6.05 4.54
CA HIS A 394 -12.71 -5.69 5.97
C HIS A 394 -11.42 -4.98 6.35
N LEU A 395 -10.28 -5.54 5.95
CA LEU A 395 -8.99 -4.88 6.15
C LEU A 395 -8.96 -3.50 5.48
N HIS A 396 -9.41 -3.40 4.23
CA HIS A 396 -9.46 -2.13 3.51
C HIS A 396 -10.32 -1.09 4.22
N THR A 397 -11.51 -1.49 4.68
CA THR A 397 -12.43 -0.62 5.40
C THR A 397 -11.82 -0.16 6.72
N LEU A 398 -11.27 -1.10 7.51
CA LEU A 398 -10.64 -0.79 8.79
C LEU A 398 -9.47 0.19 8.63
N LEU A 399 -8.57 -0.07 7.68
CA LEU A 399 -7.41 0.81 7.44
C LEU A 399 -7.85 2.19 6.92
N THR A 400 -8.87 2.26 6.06
CA THR A 400 -9.39 3.54 5.56
C THR A 400 -10.01 4.36 6.69
N LEU A 401 -10.79 3.72 7.57
CA LEU A 401 -11.38 4.38 8.74
C LEU A 401 -10.29 4.82 9.72
N LEU A 402 -9.30 3.97 10.00
CA LEU A 402 -8.18 4.33 10.88
C LEU A 402 -7.39 5.53 10.34
N LEU A 403 -7.12 5.56 9.03
CA LEU A 403 -6.46 6.71 8.40
C LEU A 403 -7.31 7.98 8.49
N LEU A 404 -8.63 7.86 8.33
CA LEU A 404 -9.56 8.99 8.42
C LEU A 404 -9.71 9.53 9.85
N THR A 405 -9.72 8.66 10.86
CA THR A 405 -10.03 9.05 12.24
C THR A 405 -8.80 9.29 13.10
N THR A 406 -7.68 8.63 12.83
CA THR A 406 -6.57 8.54 13.81
C THR A 406 -5.25 9.05 13.28
N ALA A 407 -5.01 8.98 11.97
CA ALA A 407 -3.77 9.43 11.35
C ALA A 407 -3.91 10.81 10.71
N HIS A 408 -2.78 11.38 10.31
CA HIS A 408 -2.74 12.46 9.32
C HIS A 408 -3.36 11.97 8.01
N VAL A 409 -4.53 12.48 7.66
CA VAL A 409 -5.37 11.91 6.59
C VAL A 409 -4.70 11.92 5.22
N GLN A 410 -3.84 12.89 4.94
CA GLN A 410 -3.15 13.03 3.65
C GLN A 410 -2.23 11.84 3.33
N ILE A 411 -1.71 11.15 4.36
CA ILE A 411 -0.80 10.01 4.21
C ILE A 411 -1.42 8.89 3.34
N ILE A 412 -2.75 8.84 3.22
CA ILE A 412 -3.45 7.91 2.32
C ILE A 412 -2.97 8.02 0.86
N LEU A 413 -2.50 9.18 0.41
CA LEU A 413 -1.95 9.41 -0.94
C LEU A 413 -0.71 8.53 -1.22
N ARG A 414 0.06 8.23 -0.17
CA ARG A 414 1.19 7.29 -0.19
C ARG A 414 0.76 5.87 0.14
N VAL A 415 -0.02 5.69 1.22
CA VAL A 415 -0.30 4.37 1.80
C VAL A 415 -1.33 3.55 1.00
N CYS A 416 -2.15 4.18 0.15
CA CYS A 416 -3.12 3.47 -0.70
C CYS A 416 -2.49 2.39 -1.59
N VAL A 417 -1.19 2.51 -1.92
CA VAL A 417 -0.45 1.48 -2.69
C VAL A 417 -0.39 0.13 -1.98
N THR A 418 -0.54 0.09 -0.65
CA THR A 418 -0.50 -1.15 0.13
C THR A 418 -1.81 -1.96 0.09
N ASN A 419 -2.85 -1.42 -0.54
CA ASN A 419 -4.19 -1.98 -0.48
C ASN A 419 -4.71 -2.43 -1.86
N PRO A 420 -4.94 -3.73 -2.09
CA PRO A 420 -5.35 -4.19 -3.42
C PRO A 420 -6.79 -3.82 -3.76
N VAL A 421 -7.68 -3.67 -2.77
CA VAL A 421 -9.11 -3.36 -2.97
C VAL A 421 -9.29 -2.01 -3.64
N PHE A 422 -8.50 -1.03 -3.21
CA PHE A 422 -8.49 0.31 -3.79
C PHE A 422 -8.23 0.26 -5.31
N TRP A 423 -7.20 -0.50 -5.72
CA TRP A 423 -6.83 -0.63 -7.13
C TRP A 423 -7.81 -1.49 -7.92
N TRP A 424 -8.41 -2.51 -7.32
CA TRP A 424 -9.49 -3.28 -7.95
C TRP A 424 -10.71 -2.42 -8.24
N TYR A 425 -11.10 -1.54 -7.32
CA TYR A 425 -12.23 -0.65 -7.54
C TYR A 425 -11.90 0.41 -8.61
N ALA A 426 -10.69 0.97 -8.59
CA ALA A 426 -10.23 1.87 -9.66
C ALA A 426 -10.25 1.18 -11.04
N ALA A 427 -9.76 -0.07 -11.12
CA ALA A 427 -9.80 -0.87 -12.34
C ALA A 427 -11.23 -1.17 -12.77
N GLU A 428 -12.15 -1.42 -11.84
CA GLU A 428 -13.56 -1.64 -12.14
C GLU A 428 -14.20 -0.41 -12.79
N LEU A 429 -13.92 0.80 -12.28
CA LEU A 429 -14.39 2.04 -12.89
C LEU A 429 -13.85 2.24 -14.30
N VAL A 430 -12.55 1.93 -14.52
CA VAL A 430 -11.90 2.07 -15.83
C VAL A 430 -12.41 1.04 -16.85
N CYS A 431 -12.62 -0.20 -16.41
CA CYS A 431 -13.10 -1.30 -17.25
C CYS A 431 -14.63 -1.31 -17.45
N SER A 432 -15.37 -0.47 -16.73
CA SER A 432 -16.83 -0.45 -16.79
C SER A 432 -17.38 -0.13 -18.18
N THR A 433 -18.44 -0.83 -18.58
CA THR A 433 -19.25 -0.51 -19.77
C THR A 433 -20.32 0.52 -19.47
N GLU A 434 -20.63 0.78 -18.20
CA GLU A 434 -21.60 1.80 -17.78
C GLU A 434 -21.00 3.20 -17.96
N GLY A 435 -21.69 4.05 -18.74
CA GLY A 435 -21.17 5.36 -19.13
C GLY A 435 -20.77 6.27 -17.96
N GLY A 436 -21.50 6.21 -16.84
CA GLY A 436 -21.20 6.94 -15.62
C GLY A 436 -19.91 6.48 -14.94
N LYS A 437 -19.79 5.18 -14.63
CA LYS A 437 -18.59 4.59 -14.01
C LYS A 437 -17.35 4.76 -14.90
N LYS A 438 -17.47 4.53 -16.21
CA LYS A 438 -16.38 4.74 -17.18
C LYS A 438 -15.88 6.20 -17.20
N ARG A 439 -16.78 7.17 -17.02
CA ARG A 439 -16.40 8.60 -16.90
C ARG A 439 -15.58 8.84 -15.63
N TRP A 440 -15.99 8.27 -14.50
CA TRP A 440 -15.25 8.34 -13.24
C TRP A 440 -13.88 7.66 -13.34
N GLY A 441 -13.78 6.50 -13.99
CA GLY A 441 -12.50 5.83 -14.25
C GLY A 441 -11.53 6.69 -15.06
N ARG A 442 -12.01 7.36 -16.12
CA ARG A 442 -11.18 8.31 -16.89
C ARG A 442 -10.73 9.51 -16.07
N ARG A 443 -11.62 10.10 -15.26
CA ARG A 443 -11.28 11.20 -14.35
C ARG A 443 -10.23 10.77 -13.33
N TRP A 444 -10.36 9.57 -12.77
CA TRP A 444 -9.38 9.00 -11.85
C TRP A 444 -8.00 8.86 -12.48
N VAL A 445 -7.92 8.30 -13.70
CA VAL A 445 -6.64 8.21 -14.43
C VAL A 445 -6.04 9.59 -14.68
N GLY A 446 -6.86 10.56 -15.11
CA GLY A 446 -6.41 11.94 -15.29
C GLY A 446 -5.89 12.56 -13.99
N TYR A 447 -6.60 12.37 -12.87
CA TYR A 447 -6.16 12.79 -11.54
C TYR A 447 -4.81 12.17 -11.17
N CYS A 448 -4.64 10.85 -11.31
CA CYS A 448 -3.37 10.18 -11.05
C CYS A 448 -2.21 10.76 -11.87
N VAL A 449 -2.43 11.02 -13.17
CA VAL A 449 -1.40 11.60 -14.06
C VAL A 449 -0.99 13.00 -13.60
N VAL A 450 -1.98 13.88 -13.41
CA VAL A 450 -1.76 15.28 -12.99
C VAL A 450 -1.18 15.34 -11.59
N TRP A 451 -1.84 14.72 -10.60
CA TRP A 451 -1.41 14.75 -9.21
C TRP A 451 -0.04 14.13 -9.03
N GLY A 452 0.27 13.00 -9.69
CA GLY A 452 1.60 12.42 -9.58
C GLY A 452 2.71 13.33 -10.12
N THR A 453 2.41 14.24 -11.05
CA THR A 453 3.35 15.26 -11.54
C THR A 453 3.47 16.41 -10.53
N VAL A 454 2.34 16.88 -10.00
CA VAL A 454 2.30 17.90 -8.93
C VAL A 454 3.04 17.42 -7.69
N ALA A 455 2.80 16.20 -7.24
CA ALA A 455 3.46 15.57 -6.10
C ALA A 455 4.98 15.47 -6.30
N THR A 456 5.46 15.20 -7.52
CA THR A 456 6.90 15.26 -7.82
C THR A 456 7.45 16.68 -7.70
N GLY A 457 6.72 17.68 -8.17
CA GLY A 457 7.12 19.08 -7.99
C GLY A 457 7.17 19.50 -6.53
N LEU A 458 6.11 19.23 -5.75
CA LEU A 458 6.04 19.50 -4.31
C LEU A 458 7.20 18.82 -3.58
N TRP A 459 7.46 17.54 -3.88
CA TRP A 459 8.60 16.80 -3.34
C TRP A 459 9.93 17.51 -3.64
N ALA A 460 10.17 17.87 -4.90
CA ALA A 460 11.40 18.50 -5.36
C ALA A 460 11.74 19.78 -4.59
N VAL A 461 10.73 20.52 -4.13
CA VAL A 461 10.90 21.80 -3.42
C VAL A 461 10.68 21.71 -1.90
N PHE A 462 10.59 20.51 -1.32
CA PHE A 462 10.36 20.28 0.12
C PHE A 462 8.97 20.72 0.61
N LEU A 463 7.96 20.69 -0.27
CA LEU A 463 6.56 20.88 0.12
C LEU A 463 5.87 19.52 0.29
N PRO A 464 4.91 19.41 1.24
CA PRO A 464 4.27 18.15 1.57
C PRO A 464 3.46 17.64 0.36
N PRO A 465 3.86 16.52 -0.27
CA PRO A 465 3.19 15.99 -1.44
C PRO A 465 2.04 15.04 -1.08
N ALA A 466 1.99 14.63 0.19
CA ALA A 466 1.11 13.62 0.77
C ALA A 466 1.20 13.67 2.29
#